data_AF-A0A1F6QQ04-F1
#
_entry.id   AF-A0A1F6QQ04-F1
#
_cell.length_a   1.000
_cell.length_b   1.000
_cell.length_c   1.000
_cell.angle_alpha   90.00
_cell.angle_beta   90.00
_cell.angle_gamma   90.00
#
_symmetry.space_group_name_H-M   'P 1'
#
loop_
_entity.id
_entity.type
_entity.pdbx_description
1 polymer ?
#
loop_
_entity_poly.entity_id
_entity_poly.type
_entity_poly.pdbx_seq_one_letter_code
_entity_poly.pdbx_strand_id
1 'polypeptide(L)'
;MKKNRYFLFLLFPLFTVTSVFSQSNPFFNNNQLKQNPYLSASRSVLIVFDASNSMEDKIRSETKIHIAKRVLENVITKAAPDINIGLRVYGASNPTGNHYIDCSDSRLVVLPGTNNRRSIISEIYKILPRGFTPITYSLLQAVQDMIPYKGEKSIILISDGLETCEGDPCQLAQSLFNSRINLKIDVVGFGVKDDLAAREQLMCIALNTNGKYYSADNDDELTQGLSESINKSVSGRIITMINEPLEDLPKLQSEKLNLQKKK
;
A
#
# COMPACT_ATOMS: atom_id res chain seq x y z
N MET A 1 -83.33 24.45 35.80
CA MET A 1 -82.45 25.05 36.83
C MET A 1 -81.02 24.92 36.32
N LYS A 2 -80.47 25.97 35.68
CA LYS A 2 -79.75 27.13 36.23
C LYS A 2 -78.27 26.83 36.55
N LYS A 3 -77.40 27.45 35.72
CA LYS A 3 -76.11 28.11 36.05
C LYS A 3 -74.96 27.16 36.48
N ASN A 4 -73.67 27.44 36.29
CA ASN A 4 -72.97 28.64 35.86
C ASN A 4 -71.55 28.28 35.40
N ARG A 5 -71.05 29.13 34.49
CA ARG A 5 -69.67 29.35 34.07
C ARG A 5 -68.64 29.29 35.20
N TYR A 6 -67.43 28.77 34.92
CA TYR A 6 -66.17 29.49 35.17
C TYR A 6 -65.12 29.10 34.12
N PHE A 7 -64.64 30.12 33.43
CA PHE A 7 -63.55 30.15 32.47
C PHE A 7 -62.27 30.30 33.30
N LEU A 8 -61.34 29.34 33.27
CA LEU A 8 -60.04 29.48 33.92
C LEU A 8 -58.95 29.40 32.85
N PHE A 9 -58.52 30.59 32.42
CA PHE A 9 -57.30 30.79 31.63
C PHE A 9 -56.10 30.36 32.48
N LEU A 10 -55.52 29.20 32.18
CA LEU A 10 -54.17 28.87 32.65
C LEU A 10 -53.17 29.41 31.64
N LEU A 11 -52.53 30.51 32.04
CA LEU A 11 -51.35 31.09 31.39
C LEU A 11 -50.24 30.03 31.26
N PHE A 12 -49.96 29.60 30.03
CA PHE A 12 -48.72 28.91 29.71
C PHE A 12 -47.57 29.92 29.77
N PRO A 13 -46.54 29.72 30.61
CA PRO A 13 -45.36 30.57 30.57
C PRO A 13 -44.62 30.35 29.25
N LEU A 14 -44.38 31.47 28.54
CA LEU A 14 -43.44 31.55 27.43
C LEU A 14 -42.07 31.03 27.89
N PHE A 15 -41.74 29.79 27.53
CA PHE A 15 -40.35 29.34 27.56
C PHE A 15 -39.63 29.99 26.37
N THR A 16 -38.94 31.09 26.65
CA THR A 16 -37.98 31.68 25.71
C THR A 16 -36.90 30.63 25.42
N VAL A 17 -36.81 30.20 24.18
CA VAL A 17 -35.70 29.39 23.67
C VAL A 17 -34.44 30.25 23.76
N THR A 18 -33.71 30.16 24.86
CA THR A 18 -32.36 30.70 24.92
C THR A 18 -31.48 29.80 24.07
N SER A 19 -31.00 30.37 22.97
CA SER A 19 -29.97 29.83 22.09
C SER A 19 -28.93 29.01 22.86
N VAL A 20 -28.92 27.70 22.63
CA VAL A 20 -27.80 26.84 23.03
C VAL A 20 -26.57 27.35 22.28
N PHE A 21 -25.62 27.87 23.05
CA PHE A 21 -24.33 28.31 22.56
C PHE A 21 -23.66 27.17 21.79
N SER A 22 -23.39 27.44 20.51
CA SER A 22 -22.42 26.72 19.70
C SER A 22 -21.08 26.75 20.42
N GLN A 23 -20.73 25.67 21.12
CA GLN A 23 -19.35 25.39 21.49
C GLN A 23 -18.62 25.03 20.22
N SER A 24 -18.05 26.04 19.57
CA SER A 24 -16.93 25.84 18.67
C SER A 24 -15.82 25.18 19.48
N ASN A 25 -15.57 23.89 19.25
CA ASN A 25 -14.37 23.22 19.72
C ASN A 25 -13.17 23.94 19.07
N PRO A 26 -12.34 24.70 19.79
CA PRO A 26 -11.18 25.36 19.21
C PRO A 26 -9.98 24.42 19.37
N PHE A 27 -10.09 23.20 18.86
CA PHE A 27 -9.02 22.20 18.91
C PHE A 27 -9.00 21.30 17.66
N PHE A 28 -9.29 21.87 16.49
CA PHE A 28 -8.76 21.33 15.24
C PHE A 28 -7.76 22.34 14.68
N ASN A 29 -6.53 22.22 15.18
CA ASN A 29 -5.40 22.98 14.69
C ASN A 29 -5.03 22.41 13.31
N ASN A 30 -5.46 23.11 12.25
CA ASN A 30 -5.16 22.80 10.83
C ASN A 30 -3.66 22.75 10.50
N ASN A 31 -2.78 23.01 11.47
CA ASN A 31 -1.33 22.91 11.32
C ASN A 31 -0.77 21.48 11.49
N GLN A 32 -1.50 20.52 12.07
CA GLN A 32 -1.02 19.12 12.13
C GLN A 32 -1.04 18.41 10.77
N LEU A 33 -1.86 18.86 9.82
CA LEU A 33 -1.84 18.36 8.44
C LEU A 33 -0.77 19.02 7.56
N LYS A 34 -0.10 20.09 8.04
CA LYS A 34 0.84 20.88 7.21
C LYS A 34 2.30 20.45 7.30
N GLN A 35 2.70 19.58 8.23
CA GLN A 35 4.08 19.10 8.33
C GLN A 35 4.15 17.65 8.83
N ASN A 36 3.43 16.75 8.17
CA ASN A 36 3.72 15.34 8.34
C ASN A 36 4.91 14.98 7.42
N PRO A 37 6.12 14.69 7.94
CA PRO A 37 7.28 14.32 7.11
C PRO A 37 7.02 13.08 6.25
N TYR A 38 6.01 12.27 6.59
CA TYR A 38 5.56 11.15 5.77
C TYR A 38 4.93 11.60 4.42
N LEU A 39 4.45 12.84 4.31
CA LEU A 39 3.83 13.39 3.09
C LEU A 39 4.84 14.04 2.14
N SER A 40 6.12 14.17 2.54
CA SER A 40 7.17 14.82 1.75
C SER A 40 8.29 13.89 1.28
N ALA A 41 8.24 12.59 1.63
CA ALA A 41 9.21 11.64 1.10
C ALA A 41 9.05 11.51 -0.42
N SER A 42 10.16 11.36 -1.14
CA SER A 42 10.16 11.13 -2.58
C SER A 42 9.58 9.76 -2.95
N ARG A 43 9.60 8.81 -2.00
CA ARG A 43 9.21 7.42 -2.20
C ARG A 43 8.49 6.85 -0.97
N SER A 44 7.33 6.26 -1.20
CA SER A 44 6.55 5.52 -0.19
C SER A 44 6.27 4.10 -0.64
N VAL A 45 6.53 3.15 0.25
CA VAL A 45 6.37 1.72 0.06
C VAL A 45 5.39 1.19 1.11
N LEU A 46 4.39 0.45 0.69
CA LEU A 46 3.51 -0.29 1.59
C LEU A 46 3.67 -1.79 1.33
N ILE A 47 4.18 -2.51 2.30
CA ILE A 47 4.25 -3.97 2.25
C ILE A 47 2.89 -4.52 2.62
N VAL A 48 2.35 -5.39 1.78
CA VAL A 48 1.16 -6.21 2.05
C VAL A 48 1.66 -7.63 2.28
N PHE A 49 1.58 -8.06 3.53
CA PHE A 49 2.16 -9.30 4.01
C PHE A 49 1.08 -10.37 4.19
N ASP A 50 1.24 -11.48 3.50
CA ASP A 50 0.42 -12.68 3.64
C ASP A 50 0.68 -13.37 4.98
N ALA A 51 -0.38 -13.51 5.77
CA ALA A 51 -0.40 -14.33 6.95
C ALA A 51 -1.62 -15.28 6.92
N SER A 52 -2.05 -15.69 5.74
CA SER A 52 -3.04 -16.75 5.58
C SER A 52 -2.54 -18.08 6.14
N ASN A 53 -3.42 -19.05 6.28
CA ASN A 53 -3.10 -20.37 6.84
C ASN A 53 -2.04 -21.13 6.01
N SER A 54 -1.93 -20.93 4.70
CA SER A 54 -0.92 -21.59 3.85
C SER A 54 0.51 -21.22 4.24
N MET A 55 0.71 -20.06 4.87
CA MET A 55 2.02 -19.63 5.36
C MET A 55 2.53 -20.47 6.56
N GLU A 56 1.73 -21.38 7.11
CA GLU A 56 2.16 -22.40 8.08
C GLU A 56 2.89 -23.59 7.40
N ASP A 57 2.75 -23.75 6.08
CA ASP A 57 3.49 -24.74 5.31
C ASP A 57 4.99 -24.51 5.44
N LYS A 58 5.76 -25.59 5.23
CA LYS A 58 7.21 -25.57 5.39
C LYS A 58 7.93 -25.52 4.06
N ILE A 59 8.98 -24.70 4.01
CA ILE A 59 10.05 -24.87 3.04
C ILE A 59 11.19 -25.56 3.79
N ARG A 60 11.47 -26.82 3.39
CA ARG A 60 12.35 -27.74 4.14
C ARG A 60 11.83 -27.95 5.57
N SER A 61 12.47 -27.37 6.58
CA SER A 61 12.16 -27.58 8.00
C SER A 61 11.53 -26.37 8.69
N GLU A 62 11.51 -25.20 8.05
CA GLU A 62 11.04 -23.92 8.61
C GLU A 62 9.71 -23.52 7.95
N THR A 63 8.77 -22.94 8.72
CA THR A 63 7.50 -22.46 8.17
C THR A 63 7.73 -21.22 7.30
N LYS A 64 6.94 -21.09 6.24
CA LYS A 64 7.01 -19.94 5.31
C LYS A 64 6.86 -18.62 6.07
N ILE A 65 5.93 -18.53 7.03
CA ILE A 65 5.74 -17.33 7.85
C ILE A 65 7.00 -16.94 8.63
N HIS A 66 7.76 -17.91 9.14
CA HIS A 66 8.97 -17.65 9.91
C HIS A 66 10.08 -17.12 8.99
N ILE A 67 10.27 -17.77 7.84
CA ILE A 67 11.21 -17.29 6.81
C ILE A 67 10.86 -15.86 6.39
N ALA A 68 9.60 -15.61 6.06
CA ALA A 68 9.14 -14.32 5.59
C ALA A 68 9.32 -13.20 6.62
N LYS A 69 9.08 -13.48 7.92
CA LYS A 69 9.35 -12.54 9.02
C LYS A 69 10.84 -12.18 9.11
N ARG A 70 11.70 -13.20 9.16
CA ARG A 70 13.17 -13.04 9.27
C ARG A 70 13.74 -12.27 8.09
N VAL A 71 13.32 -12.61 6.88
CA VAL A 71 13.75 -11.92 5.66
C VAL A 71 13.25 -10.48 5.66
N LEU A 72 11.98 -10.25 6.00
CA LEU A 72 11.44 -8.90 6.00
C LEU A 72 12.19 -8.00 6.99
N GLU A 73 12.44 -8.47 8.22
CA GLU A 73 13.27 -7.76 9.20
C GLU A 73 14.64 -7.37 8.63
N ASN A 74 15.35 -8.35 8.03
CA ASN A 74 16.66 -8.15 7.45
C ASN A 74 16.65 -7.09 6.35
N VAL A 75 15.66 -7.13 5.46
CA VAL A 75 15.56 -6.19 4.34
C VAL A 75 15.19 -4.78 4.81
N ILE A 76 14.19 -4.62 5.68
CA ILE A 76 13.75 -3.28 6.11
C ILE A 76 14.76 -2.58 7.01
N THR A 77 15.61 -3.34 7.72
CA THR A 77 16.72 -2.80 8.52
C THR A 77 17.83 -2.23 7.64
N LYS A 78 17.99 -2.76 6.42
CA LYS A 78 18.99 -2.33 5.43
C LYS A 78 18.46 -1.32 4.42
N ALA A 79 17.14 -1.11 4.38
CA ALA A 79 16.51 -0.17 3.47
C ALA A 79 16.96 1.27 3.75
N ALA A 80 17.01 2.10 2.69
CA ALA A 80 17.41 3.49 2.83
C ALA A 80 16.51 4.25 3.83
N PRO A 81 17.10 5.12 4.68
CA PRO A 81 16.40 5.73 5.82
C PRO A 81 15.35 6.77 5.41
N ASP A 82 15.41 7.28 4.17
CA ASP A 82 14.51 8.28 3.60
C ASP A 82 13.26 7.69 2.93
N ILE A 83 13.18 6.37 2.78
CA ILE A 83 12.00 5.68 2.23
C ILE A 83 10.93 5.57 3.33
N ASN A 84 9.71 6.01 3.05
CA ASN A 84 8.58 5.67 3.91
C ASN A 84 8.22 4.20 3.68
N ILE A 85 8.28 3.37 4.72
CA ILE A 85 7.84 1.97 4.64
C ILE A 85 6.70 1.77 5.63
N GLY A 86 5.61 1.17 5.17
CA GLY A 86 4.47 0.75 5.99
C GLY A 86 4.24 -0.76 5.89
N LEU A 87 3.38 -1.27 6.77
CA LEU A 87 3.02 -2.68 6.82
C LEU A 87 1.51 -2.84 6.95
N ARG A 88 0.93 -3.57 6.00
CA ARG A 88 -0.40 -4.16 6.05
C ARG A 88 -0.28 -5.67 6.05
N VAL A 89 -1.20 -6.31 6.76
CA VAL A 89 -1.23 -7.76 6.92
C VAL A 89 -2.65 -8.23 6.63
N TYR A 90 -2.79 -9.38 5.97
CA TYR A 90 -4.05 -10.07 5.82
C TYR A 90 -3.96 -11.52 6.29
N GLY A 91 -5.12 -12.14 6.56
CA GLY A 91 -5.19 -13.54 6.99
C GLY A 91 -4.67 -13.80 8.42
N ALA A 92 -4.30 -12.77 9.17
CA ALA A 92 -3.71 -12.92 10.50
C ALA A 92 -4.73 -13.10 11.64
N SER A 93 -6.03 -13.11 11.34
CA SER A 93 -7.11 -13.30 12.31
C SER A 93 -7.64 -14.73 12.27
N ASN A 94 -8.15 -15.23 13.40
CA ASN A 94 -8.82 -16.52 13.42
C ASN A 94 -10.12 -16.44 12.61
N PRO A 95 -10.39 -17.41 11.71
CA PRO A 95 -11.66 -17.49 11.02
C PRO A 95 -12.83 -17.51 12.01
N THR A 96 -13.83 -16.68 11.73
CA THR A 96 -15.06 -16.54 12.51
C THR A 96 -16.12 -17.54 12.08
N GLY A 97 -15.93 -18.18 10.91
CA GLY A 97 -16.93 -19.03 10.25
C GLY A 97 -17.92 -18.23 9.40
N ASN A 98 -17.80 -16.90 9.39
CA ASN A 98 -18.52 -16.03 8.47
C ASN A 98 -17.58 -15.61 7.34
N HIS A 99 -17.80 -16.17 6.15
CA HIS A 99 -16.95 -15.92 4.98
C HIS A 99 -16.79 -14.44 4.65
N TYR A 100 -17.84 -13.63 4.78
CA TYR A 100 -17.77 -12.18 4.50
C TYR A 100 -16.85 -11.45 5.48
N ILE A 101 -16.92 -11.80 6.78
CA ILE A 101 -16.04 -11.21 7.80
C ILE A 101 -14.60 -11.67 7.57
N ASP A 102 -14.41 -12.97 7.36
CA ASP A 102 -13.10 -13.58 7.22
C ASP A 102 -12.37 -13.07 5.94
N CYS A 103 -13.12 -12.78 4.88
CA CYS A 103 -12.60 -12.18 3.64
C CYS A 103 -12.43 -10.66 3.68
N SER A 104 -12.70 -10.04 4.83
CA SER A 104 -12.33 -8.66 5.12
C SER A 104 -11.14 -8.53 6.08
N ASP A 105 -10.48 -9.65 6.43
CA ASP A 105 -9.31 -9.66 7.32
C ASP A 105 -8.07 -9.06 6.65
N SER A 106 -8.00 -7.73 6.67
CA SER A 106 -6.85 -6.95 6.20
C SER A 106 -6.69 -5.70 7.05
N ARG A 107 -5.50 -5.51 7.63
CA ARG A 107 -5.23 -4.41 8.56
C ARG A 107 -3.93 -3.69 8.26
N LEU A 108 -3.99 -2.36 8.23
CA LEU A 108 -2.79 -1.53 8.29
C LEU A 108 -2.26 -1.54 9.72
N VAL A 109 -1.19 -2.29 9.96
CA VAL A 109 -0.60 -2.40 11.30
C VAL A 109 0.41 -1.29 11.57
N VAL A 110 1.09 -0.79 10.52
CA VAL A 110 2.02 0.33 10.62
C VAL A 110 1.87 1.25 9.41
N LEU A 111 1.56 2.52 9.66
CA LEU A 111 1.52 3.57 8.64
C LEU A 111 2.89 3.76 7.97
N PRO A 112 2.96 3.99 6.65
CA PRO A 112 4.22 4.33 5.99
C PRO A 112 4.95 5.50 6.63
N GLY A 113 6.23 5.29 6.94
CA GLY A 113 7.09 6.30 7.53
C GLY A 113 8.57 5.93 7.56
N THR A 114 9.43 6.87 7.93
CA THR A 114 10.90 6.69 7.97
C THR A 114 11.40 6.16 9.32
N ASN A 115 10.80 6.60 10.44
CA ASN A 115 11.25 6.25 11.79
C ASN A 115 10.37 5.19 12.48
N ASN A 116 9.93 4.18 11.73
CA ASN A 116 8.97 3.17 12.21
C ASN A 116 9.46 1.72 12.03
N ARG A 117 10.70 1.49 11.59
CA ARG A 117 11.24 0.13 11.33
C ARG A 117 11.11 -0.79 12.53
N ARG A 118 11.45 -0.31 13.72
CA ARG A 118 11.26 -1.07 14.97
C ARG A 118 9.80 -1.43 15.23
N SER A 119 8.86 -0.55 14.92
CA SER A 119 7.43 -0.83 15.04
C SER A 119 6.99 -1.92 14.05
N ILE A 120 7.46 -1.87 12.80
CA ILE A 120 7.20 -2.91 11.79
C ILE A 120 7.71 -4.26 12.28
N ILE A 121 8.94 -4.33 12.79
CA ILE A 121 9.54 -5.57 13.33
C ILE A 121 8.73 -6.07 14.53
N SER A 122 8.36 -5.19 15.46
CA SER A 122 7.53 -5.56 16.61
C SER A 122 6.18 -6.15 16.18
N GLU A 123 5.51 -5.55 15.19
CA GLU A 123 4.22 -6.03 14.71
C GLU A 123 4.34 -7.34 13.91
N ILE A 124 5.37 -7.48 13.06
CA ILE A 124 5.52 -8.69 12.25
C ILE A 124 5.68 -9.95 13.11
N TYR A 125 6.41 -9.86 14.22
CA TYR A 125 6.64 -11.00 15.09
C TYR A 125 5.40 -11.47 15.86
N LYS A 126 4.40 -10.59 16.05
CA LYS A 126 3.11 -10.93 16.71
C LYS A 126 2.13 -11.70 15.80
N ILE A 127 2.35 -11.69 14.49
CA ILE A 127 1.43 -12.27 13.50
C ILE A 127 1.46 -13.79 13.57
N LEU A 128 0.31 -14.43 13.40
CA LEU A 128 0.19 -15.87 13.25
C LEU A 128 -0.53 -16.19 11.93
N PRO A 129 -0.14 -17.25 11.21
CA PRO A 129 -0.80 -17.65 9.98
C PRO A 129 -2.11 -18.39 10.30
N ARG A 130 -3.29 -17.83 9.99
CA ARG A 130 -4.57 -18.39 10.49
C ARG A 130 -5.73 -18.38 9.50
N GLY A 131 -5.84 -17.34 8.71
CA GLY A 131 -7.05 -16.96 8.00
C GLY A 131 -7.01 -17.26 6.52
N PHE A 132 -7.97 -16.68 5.81
CA PHE A 132 -8.09 -16.74 4.37
C PHE A 132 -7.09 -15.79 3.68
N THR A 133 -7.08 -15.83 2.36
CA THR A 133 -6.18 -15.06 1.48
C THR A 133 -6.97 -13.99 0.71
N PRO A 134 -7.48 -12.92 1.35
CA PRO A 134 -8.27 -11.86 0.72
C PRO A 134 -7.37 -10.85 -0.03
N ILE A 135 -6.69 -11.28 -1.09
CA ILE A 135 -5.70 -10.47 -1.82
C ILE A 135 -6.37 -9.23 -2.44
N THR A 136 -7.50 -9.40 -3.11
CA THR A 136 -8.25 -8.35 -3.80
C THR A 136 -8.68 -7.26 -2.83
N TYR A 137 -9.29 -7.66 -1.71
CA TYR A 137 -9.67 -6.72 -0.66
C TYR A 137 -8.44 -6.00 -0.08
N SER A 138 -7.38 -6.74 0.21
CA SER A 138 -6.16 -6.19 0.81
C SER A 138 -5.43 -5.20 -0.10
N LEU A 139 -5.36 -5.48 -1.40
CA LEU A 139 -4.78 -4.56 -2.39
C LEU A 139 -5.62 -3.30 -2.55
N LEU A 140 -6.95 -3.42 -2.54
CA LEU A 140 -7.84 -2.25 -2.57
C LEU A 140 -7.62 -1.34 -1.35
N GLN A 141 -7.57 -1.93 -0.15
CA GLN A 141 -7.27 -1.19 1.09
C GLN A 141 -5.86 -0.58 1.07
N ALA A 142 -4.87 -1.30 0.56
CA ALA A 142 -3.51 -0.80 0.43
C ALA A 142 -3.41 0.41 -0.53
N VAL A 143 -4.15 0.39 -1.64
CA VAL A 143 -4.23 1.55 -2.55
C VAL A 143 -4.84 2.75 -1.83
N GLN A 144 -5.91 2.56 -1.07
CA GLN A 144 -6.57 3.63 -0.31
C GLN A 144 -5.61 4.28 0.69
N ASP A 145 -4.85 3.48 1.43
CA ASP A 145 -3.85 3.98 2.37
C ASP A 145 -2.72 4.77 1.74
N MET A 146 -2.44 4.50 0.46
CA MET A 146 -1.38 5.17 -0.29
C MET A 146 -1.86 6.47 -0.96
N ILE A 147 -3.16 6.79 -0.94
CA ILE A 147 -3.71 8.03 -1.51
C ILE A 147 -3.09 9.29 -0.88
N PRO A 148 -2.99 9.41 0.47
CA PRO A 148 -2.46 10.63 1.09
C PRO A 148 -0.99 10.90 0.74
N TYR A 149 -0.21 9.86 0.43
CA TYR A 149 1.22 9.98 0.18
C TYR A 149 1.52 10.58 -1.20
N LYS A 150 2.56 11.42 -1.25
CA LYS A 150 3.07 12.07 -2.47
C LYS A 150 4.32 11.33 -2.97
N GLY A 151 4.78 11.72 -4.16
CA GLY A 151 5.96 11.14 -4.79
C GLY A 151 5.70 9.77 -5.42
N GLU A 152 6.76 8.97 -5.55
CA GLU A 152 6.68 7.61 -6.04
C GLU A 152 6.02 6.70 -5.01
N LYS A 153 5.01 5.92 -5.44
CA LYS A 153 4.28 5.00 -4.59
C LYS A 153 4.36 3.59 -5.11
N SER A 154 4.68 2.64 -4.24
CA SER A 154 4.62 1.22 -4.56
C SER A 154 4.02 0.40 -3.44
N ILE A 155 3.22 -0.59 -3.83
CA ILE A 155 2.84 -1.69 -2.96
C ILE A 155 3.76 -2.87 -3.26
N ILE A 156 4.15 -3.60 -2.22
CA ILE A 156 4.87 -4.87 -2.36
C ILE A 156 4.00 -5.94 -1.73
N LEU A 157 3.42 -6.81 -2.55
CA LEU A 157 2.69 -7.98 -2.09
C LEU A 157 3.67 -9.14 -1.88
N ILE A 158 3.73 -9.68 -0.67
CA ILE A 158 4.38 -10.96 -0.38
C ILE A 158 3.26 -11.96 -0.18
N SER A 159 3.19 -13.01 -0.99
CA SER A 159 2.12 -14.02 -0.87
C SER A 159 2.59 -15.40 -1.32
N ASP A 160 2.04 -16.43 -0.69
CA ASP A 160 2.34 -17.83 -0.99
C ASP A 160 1.17 -18.60 -1.65
N GLY A 161 0.15 -17.89 -2.14
CA GLY A 161 -1.04 -18.57 -2.64
C GLY A 161 -2.00 -17.77 -3.49
N LEU A 162 -3.09 -18.46 -3.84
CA LEU A 162 -4.23 -17.95 -4.59
C LEU A 162 -5.18 -17.13 -3.71
N GLU A 163 -6.01 -16.33 -4.38
CA GLU A 163 -7.16 -15.70 -3.73
C GLU A 163 -8.14 -16.78 -3.27
N THR A 164 -8.64 -16.70 -2.03
CA THR A 164 -9.62 -17.65 -1.47
C THR A 164 -10.94 -17.00 -1.08
N CYS A 165 -11.17 -15.76 -1.51
CA CYS A 165 -12.26 -14.88 -1.06
C CYS A 165 -13.10 -14.33 -2.21
N GLU A 166 -13.22 -15.12 -3.28
CA GLU A 166 -14.06 -14.82 -4.46
C GLU A 166 -13.71 -13.52 -5.20
N GLY A 167 -12.57 -12.89 -4.86
CA GLY A 167 -12.04 -11.74 -5.55
C GLY A 167 -11.34 -12.10 -6.87
N ASP A 168 -11.12 -11.09 -7.70
CA ASP A 168 -10.25 -11.19 -8.87
C ASP A 168 -9.14 -10.13 -8.76
N PRO A 169 -7.98 -10.48 -8.20
CA PRO A 169 -6.91 -9.50 -7.98
C PRO A 169 -6.22 -9.10 -9.30
N CYS A 170 -6.30 -9.94 -10.33
CA CYS A 170 -5.79 -9.68 -11.68
C CYS A 170 -6.64 -8.60 -12.38
N GLN A 171 -7.97 -8.71 -12.30
CA GLN A 171 -8.91 -7.70 -12.79
C GLN A 171 -8.85 -6.40 -11.98
N LEU A 172 -8.68 -6.48 -10.66
CA LEU A 172 -8.43 -5.30 -9.83
C LEU A 172 -7.18 -4.56 -10.30
N ALA A 173 -6.06 -5.26 -10.48
CA ALA A 173 -4.81 -4.69 -10.97
C ALA A 173 -5.00 -3.96 -12.32
N GLN A 174 -5.73 -4.56 -13.25
CA GLN A 174 -6.06 -3.94 -14.54
C GLN A 174 -6.91 -2.67 -14.38
N SER A 175 -7.88 -2.70 -13.45
CA SER A 175 -8.75 -1.56 -13.17
C SER A 175 -7.98 -0.39 -12.53
N LEU A 176 -7.02 -0.68 -11.65
CA LEU A 176 -6.13 0.32 -11.04
C LEU A 176 -5.27 1.02 -12.09
N PHE A 177 -4.72 0.26 -13.03
CA PHE A 177 -3.95 0.82 -14.14
C PHE A 177 -4.79 1.71 -15.06
N ASN A 178 -5.99 1.23 -15.44
CA ASN A 178 -6.92 2.01 -16.26
C ASN A 178 -7.37 3.30 -15.58
N SER A 179 -7.44 3.30 -14.24
CA SER A 179 -7.75 4.48 -13.42
C SER A 179 -6.60 5.49 -13.32
N ARG A 180 -5.44 5.22 -13.96
CA ARG A 180 -4.24 6.07 -13.96
C ARG A 180 -3.76 6.47 -12.57
N ILE A 181 -3.97 5.59 -11.59
CA ILE A 181 -3.42 5.79 -10.24
C ILE A 181 -1.91 5.67 -10.36
N ASN A 182 -1.17 6.71 -9.94
CA ASN A 182 0.30 6.70 -9.92
C ASN A 182 0.82 5.83 -8.76
N LEU A 183 0.69 4.51 -8.93
CA LEU A 183 1.10 3.48 -7.99
C LEU A 183 1.39 2.20 -8.77
N LYS A 184 2.47 1.50 -8.42
CA LYS A 184 2.79 0.17 -8.95
C LYS A 184 2.66 -0.89 -7.85
N ILE A 185 2.38 -2.13 -8.24
CA ILE A 185 2.36 -3.27 -7.33
C ILE A 185 3.46 -4.24 -7.76
N ASP A 186 4.53 -4.29 -7.00
CA ASP A 186 5.50 -5.38 -7.11
C ASP A 186 4.96 -6.58 -6.31
N VAL A 187 5.23 -7.79 -6.77
CA VAL A 187 4.76 -9.04 -6.14
C VAL A 187 5.93 -9.99 -5.95
N VAL A 188 6.11 -10.49 -4.73
CA VAL A 188 7.05 -11.57 -4.42
C VAL A 188 6.23 -12.82 -4.12
N GLY A 189 6.19 -13.75 -5.07
CA GLY A 189 5.52 -15.04 -4.91
C GLY A 189 6.43 -16.00 -4.17
N PHE A 190 6.06 -16.37 -2.94
CA PHE A 190 6.92 -17.13 -2.04
C PHE A 190 6.44 -18.58 -1.91
N GLY A 191 7.24 -19.54 -2.37
CA GLY A 191 6.91 -20.96 -2.29
C GLY A 191 5.73 -21.37 -3.18
N VAL A 192 5.53 -20.69 -4.31
CA VAL A 192 4.43 -20.92 -5.27
C VAL A 192 4.88 -21.55 -6.58
N LYS A 193 6.14 -22.00 -6.69
CA LYS A 193 6.69 -22.52 -7.95
C LYS A 193 5.88 -23.69 -8.52
N ASP A 194 5.41 -24.59 -7.65
CA ASP A 194 4.64 -25.77 -8.05
C ASP A 194 3.12 -25.51 -8.10
N ASP A 195 2.66 -24.34 -7.65
CA ASP A 195 1.28 -23.88 -7.79
C ASP A 195 1.17 -22.91 -8.98
N LEU A 196 0.94 -23.49 -10.17
CA LEU A 196 0.86 -22.73 -11.41
C LEU A 196 -0.22 -21.65 -11.38
N ALA A 197 -1.37 -21.92 -10.76
CA ALA A 197 -2.48 -20.99 -10.70
C ALA A 197 -2.15 -19.81 -9.76
N ALA A 198 -1.59 -20.07 -8.58
CA ALA A 198 -1.10 -19.01 -7.69
C ALA A 198 -0.05 -18.14 -8.39
N ARG A 199 0.92 -18.78 -9.04
CA ARG A 199 1.99 -18.09 -9.77
C ARG A 199 1.44 -17.20 -10.89
N GLU A 200 0.50 -17.69 -11.69
CA GLU A 200 -0.12 -16.93 -12.79
C GLU A 200 -0.93 -15.74 -12.26
N GLN A 201 -1.73 -15.94 -11.21
CA GLN A 201 -2.49 -14.86 -10.58
C GLN A 201 -1.56 -13.76 -10.04
N LEU A 202 -0.55 -14.15 -9.25
CA LEU A 202 0.41 -13.23 -8.64
C LEU A 202 1.23 -12.48 -9.70
N MET A 203 1.63 -13.16 -10.77
CA MET A 203 2.30 -12.53 -11.90
C MET A 203 1.38 -11.55 -12.62
N CYS A 204 0.10 -11.89 -12.82
CA CYS A 204 -0.87 -10.99 -13.44
C CYS A 204 -0.98 -9.66 -12.67
N ILE A 205 -1.10 -9.71 -11.33
CA ILE A 205 -1.21 -8.52 -10.48
C ILE A 205 -0.04 -7.56 -10.74
N ALA A 206 1.19 -8.09 -10.75
CA ALA A 206 2.37 -7.28 -10.95
C ALA A 206 2.40 -6.63 -12.34
N LEU A 207 2.19 -7.44 -13.38
CA LEU A 207 2.31 -6.98 -14.77
C LEU A 207 1.23 -5.96 -15.13
N ASN A 208 -0.01 -6.17 -14.67
CA ASN A 208 -1.12 -5.26 -14.94
C ASN A 208 -1.00 -3.92 -14.21
N THR A 209 -0.09 -3.77 -13.24
CA THR A 209 0.19 -2.48 -12.57
C THR A 209 1.55 -1.88 -12.94
N ASN A 210 2.20 -2.41 -13.99
CA ASN A 210 3.56 -2.04 -14.39
C ASN A 210 4.60 -2.23 -13.26
N GLY A 211 4.32 -3.16 -12.35
CA GLY A 211 5.25 -3.64 -11.34
C GLY A 211 6.10 -4.81 -11.84
N LYS A 212 6.75 -5.50 -10.91
CA LYS A 212 7.58 -6.68 -11.18
C LYS A 212 7.13 -7.86 -10.33
N TYR A 213 7.15 -9.04 -10.93
CA TYR A 213 7.00 -10.31 -10.22
C TYR A 213 8.38 -10.88 -9.90
N TYR A 214 8.58 -11.33 -8.66
CA TYR A 214 9.77 -12.01 -8.19
C TYR A 214 9.35 -13.39 -7.67
N SER A 215 9.93 -14.45 -8.23
CA SER A 215 9.76 -15.82 -7.72
C SER A 215 10.73 -16.03 -6.57
N ALA A 216 10.26 -16.64 -5.48
CA ALA A 216 11.11 -16.99 -4.34
C ALA A 216 10.72 -18.35 -3.76
N ASP A 217 11.63 -19.31 -3.77
CA ASP A 217 11.44 -20.66 -3.24
C ASP A 217 12.29 -20.93 -1.98
N ASN A 218 13.04 -19.92 -1.52
CA ASN A 218 13.88 -19.96 -0.33
C ASN A 218 14.11 -18.55 0.24
N ASP A 219 14.83 -18.47 1.36
CA ASP A 219 15.11 -17.22 2.07
C ASP A 219 16.03 -16.27 1.30
N ASP A 220 17.00 -16.77 0.55
CA ASP A 220 17.88 -15.96 -0.29
C ASP A 220 17.12 -15.29 -1.43
N GLU A 221 16.28 -16.03 -2.15
CA GLU A 221 15.47 -15.50 -3.25
C GLU A 221 14.40 -14.53 -2.74
N LEU A 222 13.78 -14.81 -1.59
CA LEU A 222 12.85 -13.88 -0.94
C LEU A 222 13.57 -12.58 -0.54
N THR A 223 14.78 -12.69 0.00
CA THR A 223 15.62 -11.53 0.35
C THR A 223 15.96 -10.71 -0.88
N GLN A 224 16.33 -11.37 -1.99
CA GLN A 224 16.63 -10.71 -3.25
C GLN A 224 15.42 -9.96 -3.80
N GLY A 225 14.28 -10.64 -3.96
CA GLY A 225 13.06 -10.03 -4.52
C GLY A 225 12.58 -8.82 -3.71
N LEU A 226 12.60 -8.93 -2.37
CA LEU A 226 12.24 -7.81 -1.49
C LEU A 226 13.25 -6.67 -1.56
N SER A 227 14.54 -6.98 -1.55
CA SER A 227 15.60 -5.96 -1.64
C SER A 227 15.53 -5.21 -2.96
N GLU A 228 15.34 -5.91 -4.09
CA GLU A 228 15.20 -5.29 -5.41
C GLU A 228 13.95 -4.41 -5.50
N SER A 229 12.83 -4.85 -4.91
CA SER A 229 11.59 -4.07 -4.92
C SER A 229 11.67 -2.82 -4.03
N ILE A 230 12.23 -2.94 -2.83
CA ILE A 230 12.36 -1.82 -1.87
C ILE A 230 13.43 -0.83 -2.33
N ASN A 231 14.63 -1.33 -2.62
CA ASN A 231 15.81 -0.52 -2.91
C ASN A 231 15.96 -0.16 -4.39
N LYS A 232 14.94 -0.44 -5.23
CA LYS A 232 14.90 -0.11 -6.66
C LYS A 232 15.63 1.22 -6.84
N SER A 233 16.87 1.11 -7.35
CA SER A 233 17.76 2.26 -7.47
C SER A 233 16.96 3.32 -8.19
N VAL A 234 16.90 4.51 -7.60
CA VAL A 234 16.46 5.68 -8.33
C VAL A 234 17.39 5.74 -9.53
N SER A 235 16.97 5.17 -10.66
CA SER A 235 17.45 5.57 -11.97
C SER A 235 16.86 6.95 -12.20
N GLY A 236 17.25 7.87 -11.32
CA GLY A 236 17.28 9.26 -11.63
C GLY A 236 18.23 9.29 -12.79
N ARG A 237 17.70 9.54 -13.98
CA ARG A 237 18.40 10.45 -14.86
C ARG A 237 18.77 11.63 -13.96
N ILE A 238 20.03 11.70 -13.55
CA ILE A 238 20.62 12.98 -13.26
C ILE A 238 20.52 13.69 -14.61
N ILE A 239 19.39 14.36 -14.85
CA ILE A 239 19.43 15.52 -15.74
C ILE A 239 20.20 16.51 -14.90
N THR A 240 21.52 16.44 -15.00
CA THR A 240 22.33 17.59 -14.67
C THR A 240 21.75 18.66 -15.57
N MET A 241 21.02 19.61 -14.98
CA MET A 241 20.79 20.89 -15.61
C MET A 241 22.18 21.51 -15.69
N ILE A 242 22.99 21.05 -16.64
CA ILE A 242 24.08 21.85 -17.16
C ILE A 242 23.39 23.07 -17.74
N ASN A 243 23.43 24.17 -16.97
CA ASN A 243 23.38 25.50 -17.54
C ASN A 243 24.64 25.65 -18.41
N GLU A 244 24.65 24.98 -19.55
CA GLU A 244 25.61 25.25 -20.61
C GLU A 244 24.94 26.31 -21.51
N PRO A 245 25.59 27.45 -21.77
CA PRO A 245 25.01 28.48 -22.62
C PRO A 245 24.67 27.92 -24.00
N LEU A 246 23.47 28.26 -24.49
CA LEU A 246 23.02 28.04 -25.86
C LEU A 246 23.88 28.89 -26.82
N GLU A 247 25.11 28.45 -27.07
CA GLU A 247 26.01 29.10 -28.02
C GLU A 247 26.88 28.06 -28.72
N ASP A 248 26.26 27.12 -29.43
CA ASP A 248 26.70 26.71 -30.77
C ASP A 248 25.78 25.64 -31.39
N LEU A 249 24.78 26.11 -32.15
CA LEU A 249 24.06 25.32 -33.13
C LEU A 249 23.83 26.20 -34.35
N PRO A 250 24.84 26.33 -35.23
CA PRO A 250 24.63 25.84 -36.60
C PRO A 250 25.94 25.43 -37.30
N LYS A 251 26.42 24.19 -37.14
CA LYS A 251 27.40 23.58 -38.09
C LYS A 251 27.15 22.13 -38.49
N LEU A 252 26.13 21.47 -37.96
CA LEU A 252 25.86 20.05 -38.24
C LEU A 252 24.84 19.79 -39.39
N GLN A 253 24.37 20.83 -40.07
CA GLN A 253 23.48 20.68 -41.23
C GLN A 253 24.16 20.89 -42.60
N SER A 254 25.40 21.39 -42.65
CA SER A 254 26.15 21.57 -43.91
C SER A 254 27.02 20.38 -44.31
N GLU A 255 27.31 19.43 -43.42
CA GLU A 255 28.15 18.25 -43.75
C GLU A 255 27.38 17.06 -44.33
N LYS A 256 26.06 16.95 -44.07
CA LYS A 256 25.25 15.86 -44.66
C LYS A 256 24.79 16.11 -46.10
N LEU A 257 24.95 17.33 -46.64
CA LEU A 257 24.62 17.62 -48.04
C LEU A 257 25.78 17.38 -49.02
N ASN A 258 27.03 17.25 -48.53
CA ASN A 258 28.21 17.05 -49.38
C ASN A 258 28.70 15.59 -49.50
N LEU A 259 28.12 14.65 -48.75
CA LEU A 259 28.42 13.21 -48.88
C LEU A 259 27.48 12.44 -49.81
N GLN A 260 26.40 13.05 -50.31
CA GLN A 260 25.52 12.46 -51.33
C GLN A 260 25.84 12.90 -52.77
N LYS A 261 26.90 13.69 -52.99
CA LYS A 261 27.38 14.08 -54.34
C LYS A 261 28.70 13.42 -54.76
N LYS A 262 29.17 12.38 -54.03
CA LYS A 262 30.45 11.70 -54.30
C LYS A 262 30.38 10.17 -54.36
N LYS A 263 29.20 9.60 -54.60
CA LYS A 263 29.03 8.20 -55.02
C LYS A 263 28.02 8.12 -56.15
#